data_AF-A0AAN9B2Q4-F1
#
_entry.id   AF-A0AAN9B2Q4-F1
#
_cell.length_a   1.000
_cell.length_b   1.000
_cell.length_c   1.000
_cell.angle_alpha   90.00
_cell.angle_beta   90.00
_cell.angle_gamma   90.00
#
_symmetry.space_group_name_H-M   'P 1'
#
loop_
_entity.id
_entity.type
_entity.pdbx_description
1 polymer ?
#
loop_
_entity_poly.entity_id
_entity_poly.type
_entity_poly.pdbx_seq_one_letter_code
_entity_poly.pdbx_strand_id
1 'polypeptide(L)' 'MTQTYTPGRTLRSSADTSILSTPRVNTKSFGERSFSVSAPLVWNSLPVTLRHSASSGSFRTGLKTHLFSLAYT' A
#
# COMPACT_ATOMS: atom_id res chain seq x y z
N MET A 1 -28.38 -14.11 12.57
CA MET A 1 -27.06 -14.73 12.36
C MET A 1 -26.67 -14.52 10.90
N THR A 2 -25.75 -13.61 10.61
CA THR A 2 -25.33 -13.35 9.22
C THR A 2 -24.35 -14.43 8.79
N GLN A 3 -24.78 -15.33 7.92
CA GLN A 3 -23.93 -16.34 7.30
C GLN A 3 -22.83 -15.64 6.48
N THR A 4 -21.56 -15.89 6.81
CA THR A 4 -20.41 -15.32 6.10
C THR A 4 -20.23 -16.03 4.77
N TYR A 5 -20.56 -15.36 3.66
CA TYR A 5 -20.36 -15.89 2.31
C TYR A 5 -18.86 -15.99 1.98
N THR A 6 -18.40 -17.20 1.63
CA THR A 6 -17.03 -17.45 1.18
C THR A 6 -17.04 -17.63 -0.34
N PRO A 7 -16.59 -16.64 -1.14
CA PRO A 7 -16.60 -16.77 -2.58
C PRO A 7 -15.53 -17.77 -3.06
N GLY A 8 -15.86 -18.58 -4.07
CA GLY A 8 -14.90 -19.52 -4.70
C GLY A 8 -13.82 -18.86 -5.56
N ARG A 9 -13.84 -17.53 -5.71
CA ARG A 9 -12.80 -16.75 -6.39
C ARG A 9 -12.63 -15.39 -5.72
N THR A 10 -11.46 -14.76 -5.86
CA THR A 10 -11.22 -13.39 -5.40
C THR A 10 -12.16 -12.42 -6.11
N LEU A 11 -12.93 -11.66 -5.34
CA LEU A 11 -13.83 -10.63 -5.85
C LEU A 11 -13.08 -9.31 -5.98
N ARG A 12 -13.54 -8.44 -6.90
CA ARG A 12 -12.98 -7.08 -7.04
C ARG A 12 -13.16 -6.25 -5.76
N SER A 13 -14.25 -6.46 -5.03
CA SER A 13 -14.54 -5.80 -3.75
C SER A 13 -13.72 -6.34 -2.59
N SER A 14 -13.14 -7.54 -2.71
CA SER A 14 -12.22 -8.09 -1.70
C SER A 14 -10.77 -7.63 -1.89
N ALA A 15 -10.46 -6.96 -3.00
CA ALA A 15 -9.12 -6.43 -3.26
C ALA A 15 -8.98 -5.01 -2.68
N ASP A 16 -7.80 -4.71 -2.14
CA ASP A 16 -7.43 -3.35 -1.73
C ASP A 16 -7.50 -2.41 -2.93
N THR A 17 -8.46 -1.48 -2.93
CA THR A 17 -8.63 -0.48 -3.99
C THR A 17 -7.59 0.64 -3.93
N SER A 18 -6.78 0.69 -2.87
CA SER A 18 -5.75 1.69 -2.64
C SER A 18 -4.38 1.33 -3.22
N ILE A 19 -4.24 0.21 -3.94
CA ILE A 19 -2.96 -0.21 -4.56
C ILE A 19 -2.73 0.56 -5.87
N LEU A 20 -1.52 1.09 -6.03
CA LEU A 20 -1.12 1.81 -7.25
C LEU A 20 -0.42 0.87 -8.24
N SER A 21 -0.63 1.11 -9.54
CA SER A 21 0.08 0.37 -10.60
C SER A 21 1.54 0.80 -10.67
N THR A 22 2.47 -0.15 -10.54
CA THR A 22 3.91 0.11 -10.69
C THR A 22 4.33 -0.18 -12.14
N PRO A 23 4.84 0.81 -12.89
CA PRO A 23 5.27 0.60 -14.27
C PRO A 23 6.50 -0.30 -14.32
N ARG A 24 6.54 -1.19 -15.32
CA ARG A 24 7.71 -2.05 -15.56
C ARG A 24 8.81 -1.23 -16.21
N VAL A 25 9.94 -1.12 -15.53
CA VAL A 25 11.15 -0.50 -16.06
C VAL A 25 12.22 -1.55 -16.27
N ASN A 26 12.93 -1.47 -17.40
CA ASN A 26 14.00 -2.41 -17.73
C ASN A 26 15.37 -1.96 -17.20
N THR A 27 15.50 -0.68 -16.83
CA THR A 27 16.77 -0.08 -16.38
C THR A 27 16.79 0.07 -14.87
N LYS A 28 17.67 -0.69 -14.21
CA LYS A 28 17.87 -0.71 -12.74
C LYS A 28 18.30 0.63 -12.14
N SER A 29 18.97 1.48 -12.91
CA SER A 29 19.46 2.77 -12.41
C SER A 29 18.41 3.86 -12.54
N PHE A 30 18.25 4.43 -13.73
CA PHE A 30 17.46 5.63 -13.95
C PHE A 30 15.94 5.34 -13.96
N GLY A 31 15.55 4.18 -14.48
CA GLY A 31 14.15 3.79 -14.59
C GLY A 31 13.50 3.57 -13.22
N GLU A 32 14.12 2.75 -12.36
CA GLU A 32 13.55 2.40 -11.05
C GLU A 32 13.51 3.59 -10.06
N ARG A 33 14.47 4.50 -10.17
CA ARG A 33 14.54 5.73 -9.35
C ARG A 33 13.55 6.81 -9.78
N SER A 34 12.87 6.63 -10.92
CA SER A 34 11.85 7.58 -11.34
C SER A 34 10.70 7.62 -10.33
N PHE A 35 10.13 8.80 -10.10
CA PHE A 35 9.02 8.96 -9.17
C PHE A 35 7.82 8.07 -9.54
N SER A 36 7.55 7.89 -10.83
CA SER A 36 6.47 7.03 -11.34
C SER A 36 6.64 5.55 -10.99
N VAL A 37 7.86 5.08 -10.71
CA VAL A 37 8.13 3.71 -10.20
C VAL A 37 8.25 3.70 -8.68
N SER A 38 9.05 4.62 -8.12
CA SER A 38 9.36 4.62 -6.69
C SER A 38 8.17 4.97 -5.82
N ALA A 39 7.30 5.89 -6.24
CA ALA A 39 6.10 6.26 -5.48
C ALA A 39 5.13 5.10 -5.29
N PRO A 40 4.65 4.40 -6.34
CA PRO A 40 3.75 3.25 -6.14
C PRO A 40 4.43 2.11 -5.41
N LEU A 41 5.75 1.92 -5.57
CA LEU A 41 6.49 0.88 -4.85
C LEU A 41 6.46 1.12 -3.33
N VAL A 42 6.83 2.33 -2.89
CA VAL A 42 6.81 2.70 -1.47
C VAL A 42 5.38 2.75 -0.92
N TRP A 43 4.42 3.25 -1.72
CA TRP A 43 3.02 3.28 -1.28
C TRP A 43 2.45 1.88 -1.07
N ASN A 44 2.71 0.95 -1.98
CA ASN A 44 2.18 -0.41 -1.93
C ASN A 44 2.81 -1.26 -0.81
N SER A 45 4.01 -0.91 -0.34
CA SER A 45 4.63 -1.59 0.81
C SER A 45 4.04 -1.17 2.16
N LEU A 46 3.18 -0.14 2.20
CA LEU A 46 2.51 0.29 3.43
C LEU A 46 1.35 -0.65 3.80
N PRO A 47 1.10 -0.85 5.10
CA PRO A 47 -0.09 -1.53 5.60
C PRO A 47 -1.39 -0.90 5.07
N VAL A 48 -2.40 -1.74 4.84
CA VAL A 48 -3.74 -1.32 4.40
C VAL A 48 -4.34 -0.27 5.35
N THR A 49 -4.11 -0.39 6.65
CA THR A 49 -4.63 0.56 7.66
C THR A 49 -4.09 1.97 7.48
N LEU A 50 -2.83 2.11 7.05
CA LEU A 50 -2.23 3.41 6.73
C LEU A 50 -2.74 3.91 5.38
N ARG A 51 -2.83 3.06 4.36
CA ARG A 51 -3.34 3.45 3.04
C ARG A 51 -4.80 3.93 3.08
N HIS A 52 -5.61 3.37 3.98
CA HIS A 52 -7.02 3.72 4.20
C HIS A 52 -7.24 4.72 5.34
N SER A 53 -6.19 5.44 5.78
CA SER A 53 -6.33 6.47 6.81
C SER A 53 -7.37 7.53 6.41
N ALA A 54 -8.25 7.91 7.34
CA ALA A 54 -9.35 8.83 7.06
C ALA A 54 -8.92 10.28 6.82
N SER A 55 -7.70 10.66 7.22
CA SER A 55 -7.20 12.04 7.10
C SER A 55 -5.68 12.08 6.90
N SER A 56 -5.18 13.16 6.32
CA SER A 56 -3.74 13.38 6.18
C SER A 56 -3.00 13.45 7.52
N GLY A 57 -3.65 13.95 8.58
CA GLY A 57 -3.10 13.97 9.93
C GLY A 57 -2.93 12.56 10.51
N SER A 58 -3.98 11.74 10.43
CA SER A 58 -3.92 10.34 10.89
C SER A 58 -2.91 9.52 10.09
N PHE A 59 -2.82 9.75 8.78
CA PHE A 59 -1.80 9.16 7.92
C PHE A 59 -0.39 9.45 8.41
N ARG A 60 -0.03 10.73 8.62
CA ARG A 60 1.32 11.14 9.04
C ARG A 60 1.71 10.55 10.39
N THR A 61 0.80 10.58 11.36
CA THR A 61 1.04 10.00 12.69
C THR A 61 1.24 8.49 12.60
N GLY A 62 0.36 7.77 11.90
CA GLY A 62 0.47 6.33 11.74
C GLY A 62 1.72 5.91 10.95
N LEU A 63 2.07 6.65 9.90
CA LEU A 63 3.27 6.41 9.11
C LEU A 63 4.53 6.59 9.96
N LYS A 64 4.61 7.64 10.77
CA LYS A 64 5.72 7.83 11.71
C LYS A 64 5.84 6.63 12.64
N THR A 65 4.74 6.23 13.30
CA THR A 65 4.75 5.07 14.21
C THR A 65 5.21 3.78 13.51
N HIS A 66 4.70 3.51 12.31
CA HIS A 66 5.06 2.32 11.54
C HIS A 66 6.55 2.31 11.16
N LEU A 67 7.08 3.43 10.67
CA LEU A 67 8.50 3.53 10.31
C LEU A 67 9.42 3.44 11.52
N PHE A 68 9.03 4.01 12.67
CA PHE A 68 9.79 3.86 13.91
C PHE A 68 9.80 2.42 14.42
N SER A 69 8.66 1.71 14.34
CA SER A 69 8.64 0.28 14.65
C SER A 69 9.63 -0.46 13.76
N LEU A 70 9.51 -0.34 12.43
CA LEU A 70 10.39 -1.04 11.49
C LEU A 70 11.89 -0.80 11.70
N ALA A 71 12.29 0.36 12.20
CA ALA A 71 13.70 0.71 12.38
C ALA A 71 14.28 0.33 13.75
N TYR A 72 13.43 0.21 14.79
CA TYR A 72 13.88 0.10 16.19
C TYR A 72 13.21 -1.04 16.98
N THR A 73 12.42 -1.89 16.32
CA THR A 73 11.94 -3.18 16.85
C THR A 73 12.56 -4.32 16.06
#